data_AF-A0A959R029-F1
#
_entry.id   AF-A0A959R029-F1
#
_cell.length_a   1.000
_cell.length_b   1.000
_cell.length_c   1.000
_cell.angle_alpha   90.00
_cell.angle_beta   90.00
_cell.angle_gamma   90.00
#
_symmetry.space_group_name_H-M   'P 1'
#
loop_
_entity.id
_entity.type
_entity.pdbx_description
1 polymer ?
#
loop_
_entity_poly.entity_id
_entity_poly.type
_entity_poly.pdbx_seq_one_letter_code
_entity_poly.pdbx_strand_id
1 'polypeptide(L)'
;MAPPIDENPTFGNEKNVPIYHIARDMATRSLEEPGTRVGDTEWAICHKHGITYDRFRSLNGLPSRERQPNLTIQVGRKYLVGYKKMPVIIWSTDTNTSGNVTPTPRPQPVVPPKPVPAPPPPVPVDQRKLPTQMKASQPLIDYMKSWERPPIRNGRISGQVFRDTKGSMTIGYGHWIKEEERSRWAAFDPEMGGTREMTLSEMEQLFREDVQRLAEIEVHKRFKNKLRQGEYDALVDLAFHRGGGSLRDSGLESYMNSISSGQYDTGQIKDAFMKYAFWFNRTTGQWEFVAGFEKRRKEELNMFLFGQYTLHQ
;
A
#
# COMPACT_ATOMS: atom_id res chain seq x y z
N MET A 1 1.94 -44.80 -1.02
CA MET A 1 0.88 -44.37 -0.09
C MET A 1 1.25 -42.99 0.40
N ALA A 2 0.54 -41.97 -0.08
CA ALA A 2 0.68 -40.60 0.40
C ALA A 2 -0.35 -40.37 1.52
N PRO A 3 -0.04 -39.56 2.55
CA PRO A 3 -1.01 -39.25 3.60
C PRO A 3 -2.17 -38.39 3.03
N PRO A 4 -3.37 -38.49 3.61
CA PRO A 4 -4.55 -37.81 3.13
C PRO A 4 -4.42 -36.28 3.25
N ILE A 5 -4.93 -35.60 2.23
CA ILE A 5 -5.14 -34.16 2.21
C ILE A 5 -6.20 -33.84 3.27
N ASP A 6 -5.85 -32.98 4.21
CA ASP A 6 -6.77 -32.43 5.21
C ASP A 6 -7.88 -31.65 4.50
N GLU A 7 -9.08 -32.23 4.48
CA GLU A 7 -10.31 -31.59 4.04
C GLU A 7 -10.79 -30.61 5.13
N ASN A 8 -10.21 -29.41 5.08
CA ASN A 8 -10.79 -28.14 5.54
C ASN A 8 -11.19 -28.02 7.03
N PRO A 9 -10.47 -27.13 7.74
CA PRO A 9 -11.15 -26.21 8.66
C PRO A 9 -10.59 -24.79 8.42
N THR A 10 -11.36 -23.81 7.95
CA THR A 10 -12.14 -22.90 8.80
C THR A 10 -12.54 -21.66 7.98
N PHE A 11 -13.66 -21.04 8.38
CA PHE A 11 -14.25 -19.79 7.88
C PHE A 11 -13.24 -18.70 7.47
N GLY A 12 -12.89 -18.62 6.18
CA GLY A 12 -12.03 -17.58 5.63
C GLY A 12 -12.82 -16.34 5.19
N ASN A 13 -12.76 -15.27 5.97
CA ASN A 13 -13.27 -13.93 5.61
C ASN A 13 -12.37 -13.23 4.57
N GLU A 14 -12.08 -13.87 3.44
CA GLU A 14 -11.27 -13.33 2.35
C GLU A 14 -12.10 -13.24 1.06
N LYS A 15 -12.17 -12.04 0.45
CA LYS A 15 -12.76 -11.87 -0.90
C LYS A 15 -11.65 -11.68 -1.92
N ASN A 16 -11.66 -12.52 -2.95
CA ASN A 16 -10.82 -12.36 -4.14
C ASN A 16 -11.47 -11.34 -5.08
N VAL A 17 -10.88 -10.15 -5.22
CA VAL A 17 -11.37 -9.13 -6.14
C VAL A 17 -10.68 -9.31 -7.51
N PRO A 18 -11.43 -9.44 -8.61
CA PRO A 18 -10.84 -9.61 -9.94
C PRO A 18 -10.10 -8.35 -10.40
N ILE A 19 -8.87 -8.52 -10.89
CA ILE A 19 -8.07 -7.47 -11.53
C ILE A 19 -8.19 -7.63 -13.03
N TYR A 20 -8.49 -6.54 -13.73
CA TYR A 20 -8.70 -6.56 -15.16
C TYR A 20 -7.73 -5.65 -15.91
N HIS A 21 -7.35 -6.06 -17.13
CA HIS A 21 -6.68 -5.26 -18.14
C HIS A 21 -7.66 -4.92 -19.25
N ILE A 22 -7.75 -3.65 -19.65
CA ILE A 22 -8.52 -3.23 -20.84
C ILE A 22 -7.53 -3.16 -22.01
N ALA A 23 -7.76 -3.99 -23.02
CA ALA A 23 -6.86 -4.05 -24.17
C ALA A 23 -6.90 -2.77 -25.00
N ARG A 24 -5.73 -2.28 -25.37
CA ARG A 24 -5.54 -1.01 -26.07
C ARG A 24 -5.21 -1.23 -27.54
N ASP A 25 -5.56 -0.26 -28.37
CA ASP A 25 -5.18 -0.23 -29.78
C ASP A 25 -3.70 0.14 -29.97
N MET A 26 -3.24 0.12 -31.22
CA MET A 26 -1.87 0.49 -31.58
C MET A 26 -1.56 1.91 -31.14
N ALA A 27 -2.43 2.89 -31.46
CA ALA A 27 -2.17 4.29 -31.16
C ALA A 27 -1.97 4.51 -29.66
N THR A 28 -2.88 3.98 -28.84
CA THR A 28 -2.82 4.08 -27.38
C THR A 28 -1.61 3.34 -26.81
N ARG A 29 -1.24 2.20 -27.40
CA ARG A 29 -0.08 1.43 -26.96
C ARG A 29 1.25 2.08 -27.37
N SER A 30 1.34 2.65 -28.56
CA SER A 30 2.53 3.36 -29.04
C SER A 30 2.82 4.64 -28.26
N LEU A 31 1.81 5.22 -27.60
CA LEU A 31 2.00 6.33 -26.65
C LEU A 31 2.74 5.91 -25.38
N GLU A 32 2.58 4.66 -24.91
CA GLU A 32 3.24 4.14 -23.72
C GLU A 32 4.55 3.38 -24.03
N GLU A 33 4.59 2.64 -25.15
CA GLU A 33 5.74 1.88 -25.62
C GLU A 33 6.13 2.36 -27.03
N PRO A 34 6.90 3.47 -27.15
CA PRO A 34 7.31 4.04 -28.43
C PRO A 34 8.02 3.01 -29.32
N GLY A 35 7.60 2.91 -30.57
CA GLY A 35 8.10 1.90 -31.53
C GLY A 35 7.23 0.64 -31.63
N THR A 36 6.20 0.49 -30.78
CA THR A 36 5.22 -0.58 -30.93
C THR A 36 4.42 -0.41 -32.22
N ARG A 37 4.37 -1.47 -33.04
CA ARG A 37 3.68 -1.49 -34.35
C ARG A 37 2.31 -2.17 -34.33
N VAL A 38 1.80 -2.55 -33.15
CA VAL A 38 0.54 -3.28 -32.93
C VAL A 38 -0.11 -2.89 -31.60
N GLY A 39 -1.42 -3.11 -31.44
CA GLY A 39 -2.09 -2.95 -30.13
C GLY A 39 -1.62 -3.94 -29.07
N ASP A 40 -2.26 -3.98 -27.90
CA ASP A 40 -1.89 -4.94 -26.85
C ASP A 40 -1.93 -6.39 -27.40
N THR A 41 -0.86 -7.13 -27.16
CA THR A 41 -0.77 -8.56 -27.50
C THR A 41 -0.93 -9.42 -26.26
N GLU A 42 -1.25 -10.71 -26.45
CA GLU A 42 -1.27 -11.67 -25.34
C GLU A 42 0.07 -11.66 -24.59
N TRP A 43 1.19 -11.62 -25.34
CA TRP A 43 2.54 -11.48 -24.79
C TRP A 43 2.67 -10.26 -23.88
N ALA A 44 2.27 -9.08 -24.37
CA ALA A 44 2.43 -7.82 -23.65
C ALA A 44 1.58 -7.78 -22.37
N ILE A 45 0.35 -8.28 -22.42
CA ILE A 45 -0.54 -8.34 -21.25
C ILE A 45 0.05 -9.29 -20.20
N CYS A 46 0.47 -10.49 -20.61
CA CYS A 46 1.04 -11.47 -19.69
C CYS A 46 2.35 -10.97 -19.05
N HIS A 47 3.22 -10.34 -19.85
CA HIS A 47 4.47 -9.77 -19.37
C HIS A 47 4.24 -8.60 -18.40
N LYS A 48 3.30 -7.69 -18.71
CA LYS A 48 2.93 -6.55 -17.84
C LYS A 48 2.41 -6.98 -16.47
N HIS A 49 1.61 -8.05 -16.43
CA HIS A 49 0.97 -8.54 -15.19
C HIS A 49 1.72 -9.70 -14.53
N GLY A 50 2.84 -10.16 -15.11
CA GLY A 50 3.64 -11.26 -14.57
C GLY A 50 2.91 -12.61 -14.50
N ILE A 51 2.02 -12.88 -15.46
CA ILE A 51 1.23 -14.12 -15.54
C ILE A 51 1.62 -14.95 -16.76
N THR A 52 1.43 -16.28 -16.70
CA THR A 52 1.68 -17.17 -17.84
C THR A 52 0.54 -17.10 -18.86
N TYR A 53 0.80 -17.48 -20.13
CA TYR A 53 -0.24 -17.56 -21.17
C TYR A 53 -1.39 -18.49 -20.78
N ASP A 54 -1.07 -19.66 -20.25
CA ASP A 54 -2.09 -20.62 -19.84
C ASP A 54 -2.91 -20.09 -18.67
N ARG A 55 -2.28 -19.35 -17.73
CA ARG A 55 -2.99 -18.68 -16.65
C ARG A 55 -3.93 -17.60 -17.20
N PHE A 56 -3.43 -16.71 -18.06
CA PHE A 56 -4.24 -15.68 -18.70
C PHE A 56 -5.44 -16.26 -19.48
N ARG A 57 -5.21 -17.30 -20.28
CA ARG A 57 -6.26 -17.95 -21.07
C ARG A 57 -7.31 -18.62 -20.19
N SER A 58 -6.88 -19.36 -19.16
CA SER A 58 -7.79 -20.02 -18.22
C SER A 58 -8.68 -19.01 -17.49
N LEU A 59 -8.15 -17.85 -17.08
CA LEU A 59 -8.90 -16.79 -16.41
C LEU A 59 -9.98 -16.16 -17.29
N ASN A 60 -9.85 -16.25 -18.61
CA ASN A 60 -10.73 -15.57 -19.57
C ASN A 60 -11.58 -16.54 -20.41
N GLY A 61 -11.56 -17.84 -20.09
CA GLY A 61 -12.27 -18.85 -20.87
C GLY A 61 -11.77 -18.96 -22.31
N LEU A 62 -10.49 -18.70 -22.56
CA LEU A 62 -9.88 -18.74 -23.88
C LEU A 62 -9.20 -20.12 -24.11
N PRO A 63 -9.13 -20.61 -25.36
CA PRO A 63 -8.47 -21.88 -25.67
C PRO A 63 -7.00 -21.88 -25.23
N SER A 64 -6.48 -23.03 -24.78
CA SER A 64 -5.06 -23.17 -24.42
C SER A 64 -4.14 -22.90 -25.62
N ARG A 65 -2.86 -22.58 -25.36
CA ARG A 65 -1.91 -22.25 -26.42
C ARG A 65 -1.67 -23.41 -27.39
N GLU A 66 -1.78 -24.64 -26.92
CA GLU A 66 -1.73 -25.85 -27.76
C GLU A 66 -2.88 -25.91 -28.77
N ARG A 67 -4.11 -25.58 -28.34
CA ARG A 67 -5.29 -25.59 -29.23
C ARG A 67 -5.33 -24.37 -30.15
N GLN A 68 -4.81 -23.23 -29.69
CA GLN A 68 -4.78 -21.99 -30.45
C GLN A 68 -3.45 -21.26 -30.21
N PRO A 69 -2.43 -21.49 -31.05
CA PRO A 69 -1.11 -20.89 -30.87
C PRO A 69 -1.13 -19.36 -30.96
N ASN A 70 -2.02 -18.82 -31.81
CA ASN A 70 -2.16 -17.39 -32.05
C ASN A 70 -3.51 -16.89 -31.54
N LEU A 71 -3.47 -16.04 -30.53
CA LEU A 71 -4.65 -15.39 -29.94
C LEU A 71 -4.68 -13.91 -30.32
N THR A 72 -5.78 -13.47 -30.91
CA THR A 72 -6.01 -12.04 -31.18
C THR A 72 -6.67 -11.39 -29.97
N ILE A 73 -6.02 -10.37 -29.42
CA ILE A 73 -6.57 -9.55 -28.35
C ILE A 73 -7.47 -8.47 -28.95
N GLN A 74 -8.75 -8.50 -28.58
CA GLN A 74 -9.73 -7.50 -28.99
C GLN A 74 -9.55 -6.20 -28.21
N VAL A 75 -9.32 -5.09 -28.91
CA VAL A 75 -9.27 -3.74 -28.35
C VAL A 75 -10.57 -3.40 -27.61
N GLY A 76 -10.46 -2.70 -26.49
CA GLY A 76 -11.58 -2.30 -25.63
C GLY A 76 -12.14 -3.43 -24.76
N ARG A 77 -11.77 -4.69 -25.06
CA ARG A 77 -12.21 -5.83 -24.25
C ARG A 77 -11.46 -5.89 -22.92
N LYS A 78 -12.21 -6.24 -21.88
CA LYS A 78 -11.72 -6.45 -20.53
C LYS A 78 -11.24 -7.89 -20.37
N TYR A 79 -9.99 -8.08 -19.97
CA TYR A 79 -9.41 -9.38 -19.67
C TYR A 79 -9.05 -9.48 -18.19
N LEU A 80 -9.45 -10.58 -17.56
CA LEU A 80 -9.07 -10.91 -16.20
C LEU A 80 -7.59 -11.33 -16.17
N VAL A 81 -6.79 -10.63 -15.38
CA VAL A 81 -5.34 -10.86 -15.28
C VAL A 81 -4.92 -11.36 -13.90
N GLY A 82 -5.86 -11.48 -12.97
CA GLY A 82 -5.62 -12.08 -11.67
C GLY A 82 -6.70 -11.73 -10.66
N TYR A 83 -6.44 -12.09 -9.42
CA TYR A 83 -7.28 -11.73 -8.28
C TYR A 83 -6.40 -11.10 -7.21
N LYS A 84 -6.83 -9.97 -6.66
CA LYS A 84 -6.22 -9.38 -5.47
C LYS A 84 -6.94 -9.95 -4.25
N LYS A 85 -6.19 -10.53 -3.32
CA LYS A 85 -6.71 -10.85 -1.99
C LYS A 85 -6.97 -9.54 -1.25
N MET A 86 -8.21 -9.32 -0.85
CA MET A 86 -8.58 -8.20 0.01
C MET A 86 -9.08 -8.78 1.34
N PRO A 87 -8.60 -8.29 2.50
CA PRO A 87 -9.23 -8.60 3.78
C PRO A 87 -10.66 -8.04 3.75
N VAL A 88 -11.64 -8.85 4.11
CA VAL A 88 -13.01 -8.37 4.28
C VAL A 88 -13.04 -7.49 5.53
N ILE A 89 -13.18 -6.17 5.37
CA ILE A 89 -13.61 -5.30 6.47
C ILE A 89 -15.11 -5.51 6.61
N ILE A 90 -15.50 -6.37 7.56
CA ILE A 90 -16.90 -6.55 7.95
C ILE A 90 -17.27 -5.31 8.77
N TRP A 91 -18.01 -4.37 8.18
CA TRP A 91 -18.95 -3.63 9.00
C TRP A 91 -20.05 -4.62 9.34
N SER A 92 -20.11 -5.03 10.60
CA SER A 92 -21.18 -5.90 11.08
C SER A 92 -22.53 -5.23 10.83
N THR A 93 -23.23 -5.71 9.80
CA THR A 93 -24.65 -6.00 9.92
C THR A 93 -24.86 -7.36 9.29
N ASP A 94 -24.75 -8.40 10.12
CA ASP A 94 -25.26 -9.71 9.75
C ASP A 94 -26.72 -9.58 9.29
N THR A 95 -26.99 -10.10 8.11
CA THR A 95 -27.77 -11.35 8.02
C THR A 95 -27.69 -11.88 6.59
N ASN A 96 -27.10 -13.07 6.47
CA ASN A 96 -27.32 -13.98 5.35
C ASN A 96 -28.82 -14.27 5.22
N THR A 97 -29.33 -14.42 4.00
CA THR A 97 -29.72 -15.72 3.44
C THR A 97 -30.31 -15.54 2.04
N SER A 98 -29.69 -16.22 1.07
CA SER A 98 -30.31 -16.52 -0.22
C SER A 98 -31.35 -17.62 0.00
N GLY A 99 -32.57 -17.45 -0.51
CA GLY A 99 -33.57 -18.51 -0.53
C GLY A 99 -34.83 -18.07 -1.26
N ASN A 100 -34.94 -18.47 -2.52
CA ASN A 100 -36.12 -18.26 -3.34
C ASN A 100 -37.16 -19.34 -2.99
N VAL A 101 -38.28 -18.98 -2.38
CA VAL A 101 -39.51 -19.79 -2.35
C VAL A 101 -40.73 -18.88 -2.20
N THR A 102 -41.66 -19.00 -3.14
CA THR A 102 -43.03 -18.45 -3.14
C THR A 102 -43.96 -19.69 -3.12
N PRO A 103 -45.13 -19.75 -2.42
CA PRO A 103 -46.16 -18.72 -2.54
C PRO A 103 -47.16 -18.43 -1.37
N THR A 104 -47.78 -17.24 -1.54
CA THR A 104 -49.14 -16.75 -1.17
C THR A 104 -49.53 -16.41 0.29
N PRO A 105 -50.43 -15.40 0.48
CA PRO A 105 -50.28 -14.41 1.53
C PRO A 105 -51.34 -14.52 2.64
N ARG A 106 -50.98 -14.03 3.84
CA ARG A 106 -51.93 -13.64 4.90
C ARG A 106 -51.58 -12.22 5.36
N PRO A 107 -52.57 -11.33 5.63
CA PRO A 107 -52.32 -9.90 5.82
C PRO A 107 -51.57 -9.65 7.13
N GLN A 108 -50.55 -8.79 7.10
CA GLN A 108 -49.90 -8.27 8.30
C GLN A 108 -50.11 -6.75 8.46
N PRO A 109 -50.05 -6.23 9.71
CA PRO A 109 -50.42 -4.87 10.07
C PRO A 109 -49.44 -3.82 9.54
N VAL A 110 -49.96 -2.61 9.29
CA VAL A 110 -49.20 -1.45 8.77
C VAL A 110 -48.14 -1.00 9.77
N VAL A 111 -46.87 -1.11 9.39
CA VAL A 111 -45.71 -0.53 10.11
C VAL A 111 -45.44 0.88 9.54
N PRO A 112 -45.20 1.91 10.38
CA PRO A 112 -44.90 3.28 9.91
C PRO A 112 -43.64 3.33 9.03
N PRO A 113 -43.54 4.31 8.10
CA PRO A 113 -42.45 4.35 7.13
C PRO A 113 -41.09 4.53 7.81
N LYS A 114 -40.13 3.67 7.46
CA LYS A 114 -38.72 3.78 7.84
C LYS A 114 -38.16 5.13 7.36
N PRO A 115 -37.28 5.80 8.14
CA PRO A 115 -36.53 6.96 7.68
C PRO A 115 -35.78 6.62 6.40
N VAL A 116 -35.93 7.46 5.37
CA VAL A 116 -35.15 7.37 4.13
C VAL A 116 -33.67 7.47 4.53
N PRO A 117 -32.80 6.53 4.09
CA PRO A 117 -31.37 6.65 4.30
C PRO A 117 -30.90 7.98 3.72
N ALA A 118 -30.20 8.78 4.52
CA ALA A 118 -29.52 9.97 4.01
C ALA A 118 -28.65 9.56 2.80
N PRO A 119 -28.60 10.38 1.74
CA PRO A 119 -27.72 10.11 0.61
C PRO A 119 -26.29 9.89 1.13
N PRO A 120 -25.52 8.95 0.53
CA PRO A 120 -24.15 8.69 0.95
C PRO A 120 -23.36 10.00 0.96
N PRO A 121 -22.45 10.19 1.93
CA PRO A 121 -21.63 11.40 1.97
C PRO A 121 -20.93 11.57 0.60
N PRO A 122 -20.88 12.80 0.07
CA PRO A 122 -20.28 13.04 -1.23
C PRO A 122 -18.86 12.47 -1.26
N VAL A 123 -18.51 11.78 -2.35
CA VAL A 123 -17.14 11.37 -2.67
C VAL A 123 -16.23 12.57 -2.38
N PRO A 124 -15.16 12.43 -1.56
CA PRO A 124 -14.32 13.57 -1.22
C PRO A 124 -13.85 14.24 -2.51
N VAL A 125 -14.29 15.48 -2.72
CA VAL A 125 -13.77 16.36 -3.75
C VAL A 125 -12.26 16.37 -3.62
N ASP A 126 -11.54 16.22 -4.74
CA ASP A 126 -10.08 16.18 -4.85
C ASP A 126 -9.43 17.45 -4.26
N GLN A 127 -9.36 17.55 -2.93
CA GLN A 127 -8.92 18.75 -2.24
C GLN A 127 -7.40 18.74 -2.11
N ARG A 128 -6.73 19.15 -3.18
CA ARG A 128 -5.28 19.34 -3.20
C ARG A 128 -4.89 20.54 -2.33
N LYS A 129 -3.88 20.39 -1.47
CA LYS A 129 -3.37 21.43 -0.56
C LYS A 129 -1.87 21.62 -0.74
N LEU A 130 -1.35 22.80 -0.39
CA LEU A 130 0.10 22.98 -0.37
C LEU A 130 0.70 22.11 0.73
N PRO A 131 1.87 21.48 0.53
CA PRO A 131 2.47 20.61 1.53
C PRO A 131 2.65 21.27 2.89
N THR A 132 2.99 22.57 2.93
CA THR A 132 3.13 23.35 4.17
C THR A 132 1.84 23.47 5.00
N GLN A 133 0.68 23.16 4.41
CA GLN A 133 -0.63 23.13 5.05
C GLN A 133 -1.06 21.70 5.42
N MET A 134 -0.23 20.70 5.12
CA MET A 134 -0.51 19.29 5.30
C MET A 134 0.32 18.71 6.44
N LYS A 135 -0.23 17.65 7.02
CA LYS A 135 0.38 16.80 8.04
C LYS A 135 0.17 15.35 7.67
N ALA A 136 1.06 14.49 8.15
CA ALA A 136 0.94 13.05 8.04
C ALA A 136 -0.41 12.62 8.58
N SER A 137 -1.20 11.92 7.76
CA SER A 137 -2.53 11.48 8.18
C SER A 137 -2.47 10.38 9.24
N GLN A 138 -3.54 10.17 10.00
CA GLN A 138 -3.62 9.03 10.91
C GLN A 138 -3.41 7.69 10.19
N PRO A 139 -4.05 7.42 9.03
CA PRO A 139 -3.78 6.20 8.26
C PRO A 139 -2.31 6.01 7.90
N LEU A 140 -1.59 7.08 7.55
CA LEU A 140 -0.14 7.01 7.32
C LEU A 140 0.59 6.61 8.60
N ILE A 141 0.31 7.26 9.72
CA ILE A 141 0.97 6.97 10.99
C ILE A 141 0.76 5.49 11.39
N ASP A 142 -0.46 4.98 11.26
CA ASP A 142 -0.76 3.57 11.56
C ASP A 142 -0.03 2.61 10.60
N TYR A 143 0.04 2.97 9.31
CA TYR A 143 0.79 2.25 8.30
C TYR A 143 2.28 2.20 8.64
N MET A 144 2.91 3.33 8.94
CA MET A 144 4.34 3.38 9.26
C MET A 144 4.63 2.63 10.56
N LYS A 145 3.80 2.79 11.60
CA LYS A 145 3.92 2.03 12.86
C LYS A 145 3.88 0.52 12.63
N SER A 146 3.12 0.05 11.64
CA SER A 146 3.06 -1.38 11.30
C SER A 146 4.37 -1.93 10.72
N TRP A 147 5.21 -1.06 10.13
CA TRP A 147 6.56 -1.38 9.69
C TRP A 147 7.62 -1.21 10.79
N GLU A 148 7.47 -0.19 11.64
CA GLU A 148 8.45 0.23 12.65
C GLU A 148 8.16 -0.36 14.05
N ARG A 149 7.60 -1.57 14.14
CA ARG A 149 7.06 -2.11 15.39
C ARG A 149 8.16 -2.36 16.44
N PRO A 150 7.96 -1.94 17.71
CA PRO A 150 8.88 -2.29 18.78
C PRO A 150 8.79 -3.80 19.10
N PRO A 151 9.78 -4.36 19.83
CA PRO A 151 9.73 -5.71 20.31
C PRO A 151 8.49 -5.97 21.18
N ILE A 152 7.94 -7.18 21.05
CA ILE A 152 6.90 -7.67 21.95
C ILE A 152 7.59 -8.31 23.15
N ARG A 153 7.28 -7.84 24.36
CA ARG A 153 7.71 -8.43 25.64
C ARG A 153 6.47 -8.77 26.44
N ASN A 154 6.41 -9.99 26.99
CA ASN A 154 5.27 -10.48 27.76
C ASN A 154 3.92 -10.32 27.04
N GLY A 155 3.90 -10.57 25.72
CA GLY A 155 2.68 -10.49 24.91
C GLY A 155 2.18 -9.07 24.61
N ARG A 156 2.96 -8.03 24.92
CA ARG A 156 2.61 -6.62 24.63
C ARG A 156 3.77 -5.89 23.98
N ILE A 157 3.47 -4.83 23.24
CA ILE A 157 4.49 -3.92 22.70
C ILE A 157 5.26 -3.31 23.88
N SER A 158 6.58 -3.41 23.85
CA SER A 158 7.43 -2.80 24.89
C SER A 158 7.66 -1.32 24.63
N GLY A 159 7.49 -0.50 25.66
CA GLY A 159 7.84 0.92 25.66
C GLY A 159 9.22 1.23 26.25
N GLN A 160 10.08 0.22 26.43
CA GLN A 160 11.44 0.39 26.94
C GLN A 160 12.45 0.58 25.81
N VAL A 161 13.63 1.07 26.16
CA VAL A 161 14.78 1.03 25.25
C VAL A 161 15.11 -0.42 24.91
N PHE A 162 15.41 -0.67 23.64
CA PHE A 162 15.84 -1.95 23.13
C PHE A 162 16.95 -1.77 22.09
N ARG A 163 17.65 -2.87 21.77
CA ARG A 163 18.62 -2.90 20.67
C ARG A 163 17.92 -3.38 19.40
N ASP A 164 18.05 -2.61 18.33
CA ASP A 164 17.54 -3.01 17.02
C ASP A 164 18.39 -4.14 16.40
N THR A 165 18.04 -4.59 15.20
CA THR A 165 18.77 -5.66 14.48
C THR A 165 20.22 -5.29 14.14
N LYS A 166 20.59 -4.01 14.25
CA LYS A 166 21.95 -3.49 14.03
C LYS A 166 22.67 -3.21 15.36
N GLY A 167 22.06 -3.55 16.49
CA GLY A 167 22.60 -3.32 17.83
C GLY A 167 22.47 -1.88 18.33
N SER A 168 21.80 -1.01 17.57
CA SER A 168 21.61 0.41 17.90
C SER A 168 20.52 0.57 18.96
N MET A 169 20.67 1.55 19.85
CA MET A 169 19.68 1.83 20.90
C MET A 169 18.46 2.51 20.32
N THR A 170 17.28 1.95 20.58
CA THR A 170 16.02 2.37 19.98
C THR A 170 14.91 2.37 21.03
N ILE A 171 13.95 3.27 20.89
CA ILE A 171 12.74 3.30 21.74
C ILE A 171 11.50 3.60 20.88
N GLY A 172 10.33 3.12 21.33
CA GLY A 172 9.08 3.31 20.60
C GLY A 172 9.16 2.79 19.17
N TYR A 173 8.48 3.47 18.25
CA TYR A 173 8.42 3.08 16.84
C TYR A 173 9.67 3.53 16.06
N GLY A 174 10.81 2.90 16.36
CA GLY A 174 12.04 3.10 15.59
C GLY A 174 12.82 4.39 15.89
N HIS A 175 12.59 5.07 17.02
CA HIS A 175 13.37 6.24 17.39
C HIS A 175 14.80 5.84 17.77
N TRP A 176 15.78 6.15 16.92
CA TRP A 176 17.19 5.89 17.18
C TRP A 176 17.73 6.88 18.22
N ILE A 177 18.11 6.36 19.38
CA ILE A 177 18.71 7.13 20.47
C ILE A 177 20.19 7.35 20.16
N LYS A 178 20.56 8.62 20.01
CA LYS A 178 21.96 9.00 19.86
C LYS A 178 22.66 9.04 21.21
N GLU A 179 23.99 8.96 21.19
CA GLU A 179 24.82 8.94 22.40
C GLU A 179 24.58 10.18 23.27
N GLU A 180 24.47 11.36 22.66
CA GLU A 180 24.21 12.62 23.35
C GLU A 180 22.82 12.70 24.00
N GLU A 181 21.86 11.87 23.55
CA GLU A 181 20.50 11.81 24.09
C GLU A 181 20.34 10.71 25.15
N ARG A 182 21.37 9.88 25.38
CA ARG A 182 21.28 8.67 26.20
C ARG A 182 20.75 8.96 27.61
N SER A 183 21.25 10.01 28.27
CA SER A 183 20.80 10.41 29.60
C SER A 183 19.32 10.79 29.68
N ARG A 184 18.74 11.32 28.59
CA ARG A 184 17.31 11.68 28.53
C ARG A 184 16.41 10.44 28.65
N TRP A 185 16.90 9.30 28.19
CA TRP A 185 16.13 8.05 28.12
C TRP A 185 16.44 7.06 29.25
N ALA A 186 17.29 7.44 30.21
CA ALA A 186 17.76 6.55 31.28
C ALA A 186 16.62 5.91 32.09
N ALA A 187 15.53 6.64 32.35
CA ALA A 187 14.38 6.10 33.08
C ALA A 187 13.67 4.94 32.35
N PHE A 188 13.83 4.84 31.01
CA PHE A 188 13.23 3.83 30.15
C PHE A 188 14.21 2.73 29.71
N ASP A 189 15.49 2.83 30.10
CA ASP A 189 16.55 1.91 29.68
C ASP A 189 16.87 0.91 30.80
N PRO A 190 16.50 -0.38 30.64
CA PRO A 190 16.84 -1.41 31.62
C PRO A 190 18.35 -1.59 31.82
N GLU A 191 19.19 -1.35 30.80
CA GLU A 191 20.65 -1.43 30.92
C GLU A 191 21.23 -0.31 31.82
N MET A 192 20.48 0.78 32.01
CA MET A 192 20.81 1.88 32.93
C MET A 192 20.01 1.83 34.24
N GLY A 193 19.31 0.73 34.52
CA GLY A 193 18.49 0.56 35.73
C GLY A 193 17.11 1.25 35.66
N GLY A 194 16.71 1.74 34.48
CA GLY A 194 15.39 2.30 34.24
C GLY A 194 14.29 1.23 34.27
N THR A 195 13.17 1.55 34.91
CA THR A 195 12.01 0.65 35.03
C THR A 195 10.74 1.19 34.37
N ARG A 196 10.76 2.43 33.87
CA ARG A 196 9.60 3.04 33.23
C ARG A 196 9.40 2.44 31.84
N GLU A 197 8.14 2.30 31.43
CA GLU A 197 7.78 2.01 30.05
C GLU A 197 7.02 3.20 29.46
N MET A 198 7.31 3.54 28.21
CA MET A 198 6.47 4.48 27.47
C MET A 198 5.08 3.88 27.26
N THR A 199 4.05 4.68 27.51
CA THR A 199 2.69 4.37 27.09
C THR A 199 2.57 4.39 25.56
N LEU A 200 1.52 3.75 25.02
CA LEU A 200 1.25 3.78 23.58
C LEU A 200 1.07 5.22 23.05
N SER A 201 0.49 6.10 23.88
CA SER A 201 0.32 7.51 23.53
C SER A 201 1.65 8.27 23.48
N GLU A 202 2.55 8.03 24.44
CA GLU A 202 3.88 8.65 24.43
C GLU A 202 4.71 8.16 23.23
N MET A 203 4.64 6.86 22.91
CA MET A 203 5.32 6.31 21.74
C MET A 203 4.76 6.90 20.43
N GLU A 204 3.45 7.08 20.33
CA GLU A 204 2.84 7.71 19.16
C GLU A 204 3.20 9.19 19.04
N GLN A 205 3.23 9.92 20.15
CA GLN A 205 3.65 11.32 20.15
C GLN A 205 5.11 11.46 19.68
N LEU A 206 6.03 10.68 20.26
CA LEU A 206 7.43 10.66 19.84
C LEU A 206 7.56 10.34 18.35
N PHE A 207 6.82 9.34 17.89
CA PHE A 207 6.84 8.94 16.49
C PHE A 207 6.36 10.05 15.55
N ARG A 208 5.30 10.80 15.92
CA ARG A 208 4.85 11.97 15.15
C ARG A 208 5.88 13.07 15.11
N GLU A 209 6.55 13.34 16.22
CA GLU A 209 7.63 14.33 16.29
C GLU A 209 8.78 13.95 15.35
N ASP A 210 9.15 12.67 15.30
CA ASP A 210 10.14 12.16 14.35
C ASP A 210 9.68 12.24 12.90
N VAL A 211 8.45 11.82 12.59
CA VAL A 211 7.88 11.94 11.23
C VAL A 211 7.89 13.40 10.77
N GLN A 212 7.48 14.32 11.64
CA GLN A 212 7.52 15.74 11.35
C GLN A 212 8.96 16.22 11.08
N ARG A 213 9.88 15.92 11.99
CA ARG A 213 11.27 16.41 11.96
C ARG A 213 12.10 15.83 10.82
N LEU A 214 11.89 14.55 10.51
CA LEU A 214 12.71 13.79 9.57
C LEU A 214 12.13 13.76 8.15
N ALA A 215 10.81 13.80 8.01
CA ALA A 215 10.14 13.56 6.74
C ALA A 215 9.25 14.73 6.28
N GLU A 216 8.31 15.21 7.11
CA GLU A 216 7.40 16.29 6.69
C GLU A 216 8.16 17.56 6.29
N ILE A 217 9.18 17.94 7.06
CA ILE A 217 10.04 19.09 6.75
C ILE A 217 10.67 18.98 5.36
N GLU A 218 11.11 17.79 4.97
CA GLU A 218 11.74 17.57 3.66
C GLU A 218 10.72 17.63 2.52
N VAL A 219 9.51 17.09 2.75
CA VAL A 219 8.40 17.24 1.79
C VAL A 219 8.00 18.71 1.64
N HIS A 220 7.89 19.47 2.74
CA HIS A 220 7.56 20.90 2.74
C HIS A 220 8.62 21.75 2.03
N LYS A 221 9.89 21.45 2.26
CA LYS A 221 11.01 22.13 1.61
C LYS A 221 10.98 21.93 0.11
N ARG A 222 10.65 20.72 -0.34
CA ARG A 222 10.83 20.34 -1.75
C ARG A 222 9.61 20.57 -2.61
N PHE A 223 8.45 20.11 -2.17
CA PHE A 223 7.25 20.12 -2.99
C PHE A 223 6.48 21.43 -2.82
N LYS A 224 6.24 22.12 -3.94
CA LYS A 224 5.51 23.41 -3.97
C LYS A 224 4.15 23.33 -4.65
N ASN A 225 3.88 22.24 -5.36
CA ASN A 225 2.59 21.95 -5.96
C ASN A 225 1.58 21.50 -4.92
N LYS A 226 0.29 21.69 -5.20
CA LYS A 226 -0.77 21.18 -4.33
C LYS A 226 -0.90 19.66 -4.47
N LEU A 227 -0.88 18.96 -3.35
CA LEU A 227 -0.93 17.49 -3.28
C LEU A 227 -2.25 17.01 -2.69
N ARG A 228 -2.65 15.81 -3.11
CA ARG A 228 -3.65 15.01 -2.40
C ARG A 228 -3.03 14.43 -1.13
N GLN A 229 -3.87 14.08 -0.14
CA GLN A 229 -3.37 13.52 1.12
C GLN A 229 -2.53 12.25 0.91
N GLY A 230 -2.97 11.33 0.06
CA GLY A 230 -2.21 10.11 -0.24
C GLY A 230 -0.87 10.35 -0.96
N GLU A 231 -0.80 11.39 -1.80
CA GLU A 231 0.46 11.81 -2.45
C GLU A 231 1.44 12.35 -1.41
N TYR A 232 0.96 13.25 -0.54
CA TYR A 232 1.76 13.78 0.56
C TYR A 232 2.24 12.67 1.49
N ASP A 233 1.33 11.78 1.91
CA ASP A 233 1.64 10.72 2.86
C ASP A 233 2.67 9.73 2.31
N ALA A 234 2.59 9.36 1.03
CA ALA A 234 3.56 8.46 0.40
C ALA A 234 4.96 9.09 0.29
N LEU A 235 5.03 10.41 0.06
CA LEU A 235 6.29 11.15 0.07
C LEU A 235 6.87 11.23 1.49
N VAL A 236 6.03 11.39 2.50
CA VAL A 236 6.44 11.37 3.91
C VAL A 236 7.01 9.98 4.28
N ASP A 237 6.34 8.88 3.93
CA ASP A 237 6.88 7.52 4.20
C ASP A 237 8.22 7.29 3.52
N LEU A 238 8.33 7.67 2.23
CA LEU A 238 9.56 7.51 1.46
C LEU A 238 10.73 8.27 2.11
N ALA A 239 10.47 9.53 2.49
CA ALA A 239 11.45 10.37 3.17
C ALA A 239 11.83 9.85 4.55
N PHE A 240 10.88 9.30 5.32
CA PHE A 240 11.17 8.72 6.62
C PHE A 240 12.05 7.47 6.49
N HIS A 241 11.66 6.54 5.61
CA HIS A 241 12.35 5.26 5.47
C HIS A 241 13.72 5.38 4.79
N ARG A 242 13.89 6.30 3.83
CA ARG A 242 15.11 6.42 3.01
C ARG A 242 15.87 7.73 3.20
N GLY A 243 15.38 8.63 4.05
CA GLY A 243 15.91 9.97 4.25
C GLY A 243 15.42 10.97 3.19
N GLY A 244 15.41 12.26 3.53
CA GLY A 244 14.93 13.34 2.65
C GLY A 244 15.63 13.43 1.28
N GLY A 245 16.88 12.97 1.17
CA GLY A 245 17.60 12.87 -0.10
C GLY A 245 16.89 11.97 -1.13
N SER A 246 16.10 11.00 -0.69
CA SER A 246 15.29 10.16 -1.59
C SER A 246 14.26 10.96 -2.39
N LEU A 247 13.67 12.00 -1.79
CA LEU A 247 12.77 12.90 -2.50
C LEU A 247 13.50 13.66 -3.62
N ARG A 248 14.80 13.96 -3.42
CA ARG A 248 15.64 14.56 -4.45
C ARG A 248 15.96 13.63 -5.58
N ASP A 249 16.48 12.47 -5.22
CA ASP A 249 17.14 11.60 -6.17
C ASP A 249 16.15 10.68 -6.90
N SER A 250 14.87 10.67 -6.47
CA SER A 250 13.76 9.99 -7.14
C SER A 250 13.32 10.68 -8.43
N GLY A 251 13.55 12.00 -8.57
CA GLY A 251 13.00 12.79 -9.67
C GLY A 251 11.50 13.09 -9.57
N LEU A 252 10.82 12.66 -8.48
CA LEU A 252 9.38 12.86 -8.31
C LEU A 252 8.95 14.32 -8.41
N GLU A 253 9.78 15.25 -7.93
CA GLU A 253 9.54 16.70 -8.04
C GLU A 253 9.28 17.16 -9.48
N SER A 254 10.05 16.65 -10.45
CA SER A 254 9.90 17.01 -11.86
C SER A 254 8.56 16.56 -12.45
N TYR A 255 7.92 15.54 -11.87
CA TYR A 255 6.63 15.02 -12.31
C TYR A 255 5.44 15.72 -11.65
N MET A 256 5.64 16.57 -10.63
CA MET A 256 4.54 17.09 -9.82
C MET A 256 3.55 17.98 -10.60
N ASN A 257 4.04 18.71 -11.61
CA ASN A 257 3.18 19.46 -12.53
C ASN A 257 2.27 18.52 -13.33
N SER A 258 2.84 17.47 -13.92
CA SER A 258 2.12 16.41 -14.64
C SER A 258 1.16 15.62 -13.75
N ILE A 259 1.54 15.35 -12.50
CA ILE A 259 0.71 14.67 -11.51
C ILE A 259 -0.49 15.54 -11.12
N SER A 260 -0.27 16.85 -11.00
CA SER A 260 -1.33 17.81 -10.68
C SER A 260 -2.33 17.97 -11.81
N SER A 261 -1.90 17.89 -13.08
CA SER A 261 -2.78 17.95 -14.26
C SER A 261 -3.38 16.60 -14.64
N GLY A 262 -3.03 15.51 -13.95
CA GLY A 262 -3.46 14.15 -14.29
C GLY A 262 -2.81 13.57 -15.54
N GLN A 263 -1.78 14.23 -16.08
CA GLN A 263 -1.04 13.85 -17.29
C GLN A 263 0.33 13.28 -16.92
N TYR A 264 0.35 12.20 -16.15
CA TYR A 264 1.58 11.58 -15.66
C TYR A 264 1.69 10.12 -16.11
N ASP A 265 2.91 9.66 -16.33
CA ASP A 265 3.19 8.25 -16.59
C ASP A 265 3.35 7.50 -15.26
N THR A 266 2.42 6.57 -15.00
CA THR A 266 2.49 5.68 -13.83
C THR A 266 3.76 4.83 -13.79
N GLY A 267 4.37 4.53 -14.94
CA GLY A 267 5.67 3.85 -15.04
C GLY A 267 6.80 4.67 -14.45
N GLN A 268 6.91 5.94 -14.82
CA GLN A 268 7.93 6.86 -14.27
C GLN A 268 7.79 7.04 -12.75
N ILE A 269 6.56 7.17 -12.25
CA ILE A 269 6.31 7.25 -10.80
C ILE A 269 6.70 5.93 -10.12
N LYS A 270 6.31 4.79 -10.70
CA LYS A 270 6.71 3.47 -10.20
C LYS A 270 8.22 3.34 -10.10
N ASP A 271 8.95 3.68 -11.16
CA ASP A 271 10.42 3.58 -11.20
C ASP A 271 11.07 4.49 -10.15
N ALA A 272 10.52 5.69 -9.94
CA ALA A 272 11.00 6.63 -8.94
C ALA A 272 10.92 6.07 -7.50
N PHE A 273 9.84 5.37 -7.15
CA PHE A 273 9.73 4.68 -5.86
C PHE A 273 10.57 3.40 -5.82
N MET A 274 10.53 2.59 -6.89
CA MET A 274 11.19 1.28 -6.98
C MET A 274 12.72 1.36 -6.97
N LYS A 275 13.30 2.50 -7.35
CA LYS A 275 14.72 2.81 -7.13
C LYS A 275 15.17 2.55 -5.67
N TYR A 276 14.26 2.72 -4.71
CA TYR A 276 14.53 2.54 -3.29
C TYR A 276 14.13 1.18 -2.74
N ALA A 277 13.83 0.20 -3.61
CA ALA A 277 13.77 -1.22 -3.25
C ALA A 277 15.17 -1.84 -3.03
N PHE A 278 16.23 -1.09 -3.37
CA PHE A 278 17.62 -1.51 -3.25
C PHE A 278 18.34 -0.72 -2.15
N TRP A 279 19.38 -1.33 -1.60
CA TRP A 279 20.33 -0.64 -0.72
C TRP A 279 21.76 -0.88 -1.18
N PHE A 280 22.62 0.11 -0.95
CA PHE A 280 24.03 -0.03 -1.26
C PHE A 280 24.75 -0.71 -0.10
N ASN A 281 25.18 -1.94 -0.31
CA ASN A 281 25.98 -2.68 0.63
C ASN A 281 27.44 -2.19 0.55
N ARG A 282 27.88 -1.48 1.60
CA ARG A 282 29.24 -0.93 1.67
C ARG A 282 30.33 -1.98 1.81
N THR A 283 29.98 -3.18 2.31
CA THR A 283 30.91 -4.29 2.45
C THR A 283 31.18 -4.95 1.11
N THR A 284 30.15 -5.16 0.30
CA THR A 284 30.27 -5.80 -1.03
C THR A 284 30.51 -4.78 -2.15
N GLY A 285 30.23 -3.49 -1.91
CA GLY A 285 30.29 -2.42 -2.90
C GLY A 285 29.18 -2.49 -3.95
N GLN A 286 28.11 -3.24 -3.69
CA GLN A 286 27.04 -3.51 -4.66
C GLN A 286 25.68 -3.05 -4.17
N TRP A 287 24.77 -2.81 -5.13
CA TRP A 287 23.36 -2.59 -4.83
C TRP A 287 22.65 -3.93 -4.67
N GLU A 288 22.05 -4.13 -3.51
CA GLU A 288 21.36 -5.35 -3.17
C GLU A 288 19.85 -5.11 -3.06
N PHE A 289 19.09 -6.04 -3.61
CA PHE A 289 17.63 -6.03 -3.58
C PHE A 289 17.11 -6.51 -2.23
N VAL A 290 16.07 -5.85 -1.69
CA VAL A 290 15.42 -6.25 -0.43
C VAL A 290 13.92 -6.37 -0.66
N ALA A 291 13.40 -7.59 -0.53
CA ALA A 291 11.98 -7.88 -0.75
C ALA A 291 11.05 -7.05 0.15
N GLY A 292 11.45 -6.80 1.41
CA GLY A 292 10.70 -5.93 2.31
C GLY A 292 10.62 -4.47 1.84
N PHE A 293 11.71 -3.95 1.26
CA PHE A 293 11.72 -2.59 0.71
C PHE A 293 10.84 -2.51 -0.53
N GLU A 294 10.95 -3.47 -1.45
CA GLU A 294 10.05 -3.55 -2.61
C GLU A 294 8.58 -3.55 -2.17
N LYS A 295 8.22 -4.39 -1.19
CA LYS A 295 6.86 -4.46 -0.67
C LYS A 295 6.40 -3.08 -0.16
N ARG A 296 7.21 -2.41 0.65
CA ARG A 296 6.92 -1.04 1.13
C ARG A 296 6.79 -0.04 -0.03
N ARG A 297 7.64 -0.10 -1.06
CA ARG A 297 7.54 0.79 -2.25
C ARG A 297 6.24 0.58 -3.02
N LYS A 298 5.80 -0.67 -3.19
CA LYS A 298 4.51 -1.00 -3.84
C LYS A 298 3.32 -0.44 -3.04
N GLU A 299 3.42 -0.44 -1.72
CA GLU A 299 2.38 0.11 -0.84
C GLU A 299 2.38 1.65 -0.83
N GLU A 300 3.55 2.29 -0.80
CA GLU A 300 3.67 3.74 -1.02
C GLU A 300 3.09 4.15 -2.38
N LEU A 301 3.30 3.37 -3.45
CA LEU A 301 2.69 3.63 -4.76
C LEU A 301 1.16 3.56 -4.71
N ASN A 302 0.60 2.60 -3.97
CA ASN A 302 -0.85 2.52 -3.79
C ASN A 302 -1.38 3.72 -2.99
N MET A 303 -0.62 4.17 -1.99
CA MET A 303 -0.93 5.37 -1.22
C MET A 303 -0.87 6.62 -2.10
N PHE A 304 0.17 6.76 -2.92
CA PHE A 304 0.38 7.89 -3.81
C PHE A 304 -0.69 7.99 -4.90
N LEU A 305 -0.99 6.88 -5.59
CA LEU A 305 -1.89 6.88 -6.74
C LEU A 305 -3.37 6.85 -6.32
N PHE A 306 -3.68 6.09 -5.26
CA PHE A 306 -5.07 5.74 -4.90
C PHE A 306 -5.47 6.12 -3.47
N GLY A 307 -4.56 6.64 -2.64
CA GLY A 307 -4.84 6.93 -1.23
C GLY A 307 -5.13 5.68 -0.40
N GLN A 308 -4.57 4.52 -0.79
CA GLN A 308 -4.81 3.24 -0.12
C GLN A 308 -3.66 2.85 0.80
N TYR A 309 -3.99 2.44 2.03
CA TYR A 309 -3.04 2.06 3.07
C TYR A 309 -3.17 0.56 3.35
N THR A 310 -2.04 -0.12 3.57
CA THR A 310 -2.00 -1.56 3.91
C THR A 310 -1.32 -1.74 5.26
N LEU A 311 -2.08 -2.13 6.29
CA LEU A 311 -1.52 -2.37 7.62
C LEU A 311 -0.92 -3.78 7.72
N HIS A 312 0.21 -3.89 8.41
CA HIS A 312 0.87 -5.17 8.69
C HIS A 312 0.61 -5.62 10.13
N GLN A 313 0.26 -6.90 10.29
CA GLN A 313 0.03 -7.53 11.60
C GLN A 313 1.32 -8.03 12.23
#